data_AF-A0A3B0QR01-F1
#
_entry.id   AF-A0A3B0QR01-F1
#
_cell.length_a   1.000
_cell.length_b   1.000
_cell.length_c   1.000
_cell.angle_alpha   90.00
_cell.angle_beta   90.00
_cell.angle_gamma   90.00
#
_symmetry.space_group_name_H-M   'P 1'
#
loop_
_entity.id
_entity.type
_entity.pdbx_description
1 polymer ?
#
loop_
_entity_poly.entity_id
_entity_poly.type
_entity_poly.pdbx_seq_one_letter_code
_entity_poly.pdbx_strand_id
1 'polypeptide(L)'
;MKKFIFVILLMTFFATSTYVQAEANKSPQPYLFKAGDLDIFIPAPSDKFVEVGYANKGFLWEIVRSKNLSNGLFVLKTDFSDVMDGLSNLDIEYSTLSKYARIQIQEDIVKLDNVAFKAIVDKAKAEVGDSFATNRVEPEKMLIKRVKALDLKSSNLQTRTSLGRLFSKPDAYGYGVLIKVKPGNDPSHTKSEPSYIVAGFTMIHVNEKLISTYLYAKYEGKDTLKWLQKTTEDWSDAILKANK
;
A
#
# COMPACT_ATOMS: atom_id res chain seq x y z
N MET A 1 3.57 -49.30 0.91
CA MET A 1 2.51 -48.39 1.41
C MET A 1 3.01 -47.01 1.86
N LYS A 2 4.05 -46.88 2.70
CA LYS A 2 4.52 -45.55 3.18
C LYS A 2 4.96 -44.56 2.08
N LYS A 3 5.56 -45.04 0.98
CA LYS A 3 5.96 -44.18 -0.18
C LYS A 3 4.76 -43.64 -0.98
N PHE A 4 3.63 -44.34 -0.98
CA PHE A 4 2.42 -43.93 -1.72
C PHE A 4 1.67 -42.81 -0.99
N ILE A 5 1.64 -42.84 0.34
CA ILE A 5 1.06 -41.79 1.18
C ILE A 5 1.84 -40.48 1.05
N PHE A 6 3.18 -40.55 0.96
CA PHE A 6 4.03 -39.37 0.80
C PHE A 6 3.79 -38.65 -0.55
N VAL A 7 3.60 -39.40 -1.64
CA VAL A 7 3.32 -38.82 -2.97
C VAL A 7 1.93 -38.18 -3.01
N ILE A 8 0.91 -38.77 -2.38
CA ILE A 8 -0.43 -38.19 -2.30
C ILE A 8 -0.41 -36.90 -1.47
N LEU A 9 0.30 -36.89 -0.33
CA LEU A 9 0.48 -35.68 0.49
C LEU A 9 1.19 -34.57 -0.29
N LEU A 10 2.27 -34.89 -1.01
CA LEU A 10 2.99 -33.94 -1.86
C LEU A 10 2.06 -33.35 -2.93
N MET A 11 1.28 -34.19 -3.63
CA MET A 11 0.31 -33.72 -4.64
C MET A 11 -0.80 -32.86 -4.05
N THR A 12 -1.26 -33.12 -2.82
CA THR A 12 -2.22 -32.24 -2.16
C THR A 12 -1.63 -30.90 -1.76
N PHE A 13 -0.37 -30.83 -1.35
CA PHE A 13 0.32 -29.55 -1.07
C PHE A 13 0.58 -28.72 -2.34
N PHE A 14 0.90 -29.36 -3.47
CA PHE A 14 1.01 -28.66 -4.76
C PHE A 14 -0.35 -28.24 -5.34
N ALA A 15 -1.41 -29.02 -5.09
CA ALA A 15 -2.76 -28.69 -5.54
C ALA A 15 -3.37 -27.50 -4.78
N THR A 16 -3.06 -27.34 -3.49
CA THR A 16 -3.55 -26.20 -2.70
C THR A 16 -2.85 -24.90 -3.10
N SER A 17 -1.52 -24.90 -3.28
CA SER A 17 -0.80 -23.69 -3.72
C SER A 17 -1.21 -23.24 -5.12
N THR A 18 -1.41 -24.17 -6.05
CA THR A 18 -1.89 -23.85 -7.41
C THR A 18 -3.35 -23.37 -7.44
N TYR A 19 -4.22 -23.90 -6.58
CA TYR A 19 -5.60 -23.42 -6.46
C TYR A 19 -5.67 -21.99 -5.90
N VAL A 20 -4.93 -21.69 -4.83
CA VAL A 20 -4.89 -20.35 -4.24
C VAL A 20 -4.28 -19.33 -5.21
N GLN A 21 -3.22 -19.70 -5.94
CA GLN A 21 -2.64 -18.86 -6.99
C GLN A 21 -3.62 -18.62 -8.16
N ALA A 22 -4.40 -19.64 -8.54
CA ALA A 22 -5.41 -19.54 -9.60
C ALA A 22 -6.61 -18.67 -9.19
N GLU A 23 -7.01 -18.71 -7.92
CA GLU A 23 -8.07 -17.86 -7.35
C GLU A 23 -7.61 -16.41 -7.20
N ALA A 24 -6.36 -16.20 -6.75
CA ALA A 24 -5.68 -14.90 -6.74
C ALA A 24 -5.57 -14.27 -8.15
N ASN A 25 -5.31 -15.09 -9.17
CA ASN A 25 -5.25 -14.64 -10.56
C ASN A 25 -6.63 -14.34 -11.19
N LYS A 26 -7.72 -14.84 -10.59
CA LYS A 26 -9.10 -14.72 -11.07
C LYS A 26 -9.89 -13.55 -10.51
N SER A 27 -9.31 -12.67 -9.69
CA SER A 27 -10.06 -11.56 -9.08
C SER A 27 -9.84 -10.21 -9.80
N PRO A 28 -10.57 -9.90 -10.89
CA PRO A 28 -10.67 -8.56 -11.42
C PRO A 28 -11.82 -7.76 -10.76
N GLN A 29 -12.46 -8.30 -9.71
CA GLN A 29 -13.56 -7.63 -9.04
C GLN A 29 -13.04 -6.72 -7.93
N PRO A 30 -13.63 -5.52 -7.75
CA PRO A 30 -13.32 -4.70 -6.59
C PRO A 30 -13.65 -5.44 -5.29
N TYR A 31 -12.74 -5.32 -4.32
CA TYR A 31 -12.86 -5.98 -3.03
C TYR A 31 -13.75 -5.16 -2.10
N LEU A 32 -14.63 -5.84 -1.36
CA LEU A 32 -15.60 -5.18 -0.49
C LEU A 32 -15.02 -5.01 0.92
N PHE A 33 -15.00 -3.77 1.40
CA PHE A 33 -14.58 -3.41 2.74
C PHE A 33 -15.71 -2.70 3.49
N LYS A 34 -15.73 -2.81 4.83
CA LYS A 34 -16.76 -2.18 5.66
C LYS A 34 -16.28 -0.84 6.22
N ALA A 35 -17.20 0.12 6.28
CA ALA A 35 -17.03 1.43 6.91
C ALA A 35 -18.23 1.71 7.83
N GLY A 36 -18.35 0.93 8.91
CA GLY A 36 -19.60 0.81 9.66
C GLY A 36 -20.63 0.03 8.83
N ASP A 37 -21.84 0.57 8.66
CA ASP A 37 -22.91 -0.05 7.87
C ASP A 37 -22.71 0.07 6.35
N LEU A 38 -21.75 0.88 5.90
CA LEU A 38 -21.49 1.12 4.50
C LEU A 38 -20.50 0.10 3.92
N ASP A 39 -20.84 -0.40 2.74
CA ASP A 39 -19.96 -1.20 1.89
C ASP A 39 -19.17 -0.30 0.93
N ILE A 40 -17.85 -0.47 0.94
CA ILE A 40 -16.91 0.28 0.09
C ILE A 40 -16.18 -0.69 -0.84
N PHE A 41 -16.24 -0.41 -2.14
CA PHE A 41 -15.56 -1.15 -3.20
C PHE A 41 -14.16 -0.62 -3.43
N ILE A 42 -13.14 -1.45 -3.25
CA ILE A 42 -11.74 -1.08 -3.41
C ILE A 42 -11.12 -2.00 -4.45
N PRO A 43 -10.87 -1.52 -5.69
CA PRO A 43 -10.12 -2.29 -6.67
C PRO A 43 -8.66 -2.45 -6.24
N ALA A 44 -7.96 -3.40 -6.85
CA ALA A 44 -6.50 -3.48 -6.71
C ALA A 44 -5.82 -2.24 -7.36
N PRO A 45 -4.62 -1.82 -6.89
CA PRO A 45 -3.89 -0.71 -7.49
C PRO A 45 -3.58 -0.90 -8.99
N SER A 46 -3.36 -2.14 -9.42
CA SER A 46 -3.29 -2.54 -10.81
C SER A 46 -3.62 -4.03 -10.95
N ASP A 47 -3.72 -4.51 -12.19
CA ASP A 47 -3.89 -5.93 -12.56
C ASP A 47 -2.78 -6.87 -12.06
N LYS A 48 -1.63 -6.31 -11.67
CA LYS A 48 -0.48 -7.03 -11.09
C LYS A 48 -0.62 -7.26 -9.60
N PHE A 49 -1.52 -6.54 -8.94
CA PHE A 49 -1.76 -6.70 -7.51
C PHE A 49 -2.90 -7.68 -7.26
N VAL A 50 -2.82 -8.34 -6.11
CA VAL A 50 -3.89 -9.17 -5.57
C VAL A 50 -4.01 -8.91 -4.07
N GLU A 51 -5.23 -8.90 -3.57
CA GLU A 51 -5.50 -8.75 -2.14
C GLU A 51 -5.27 -10.08 -1.40
N VAL A 52 -4.58 -10.02 -0.26
CA VAL A 52 -4.12 -11.20 0.48
C VAL A 52 -5.13 -11.66 1.55
N GLY A 53 -5.88 -10.75 2.19
CA GLY A 53 -6.84 -11.05 3.26
C GLY A 53 -8.14 -11.74 2.81
N TYR A 54 -8.58 -11.52 1.59
CA TYR A 54 -9.76 -12.11 0.96
C TYR A 54 -9.49 -13.56 0.54
N ALA A 55 -8.25 -13.87 0.15
CA ALA A 55 -7.81 -15.22 -0.20
C ALA A 55 -7.66 -16.15 1.01
N ASN A 56 -7.48 -15.60 2.23
CA ASN A 56 -7.35 -16.40 3.45
C ASN A 56 -8.29 -15.90 4.55
N LYS A 57 -9.49 -16.48 4.61
CA LYS A 57 -10.57 -16.14 5.55
C LYS A 57 -10.27 -16.41 7.05
N GLY A 58 -9.10 -16.97 7.39
CA GLY A 58 -8.77 -17.35 8.77
C GLY A 58 -7.82 -16.37 9.47
N PHE A 59 -6.54 -16.42 9.12
CA PHE A 59 -5.47 -15.84 9.95
C PHE A 59 -5.19 -14.35 9.69
N LEU A 60 -5.22 -13.93 8.42
CA LEU A 60 -5.00 -12.53 8.06
C LEU A 60 -6.14 -11.62 8.54
N TRP A 61 -7.36 -12.14 8.63
CA TRP A 61 -8.52 -11.36 9.10
C TRP A 61 -8.33 -10.82 10.51
N GLU A 62 -7.62 -11.54 11.38
CA GLU A 62 -7.37 -11.13 12.77
C GLU A 62 -6.24 -10.10 12.90
N ILE A 63 -5.25 -10.12 11.99
CA ILE A 63 -4.15 -9.14 11.95
C ILE A 63 -4.57 -7.86 11.24
N VAL A 64 -5.42 -7.99 10.23
CA VAL A 64 -5.82 -6.91 9.33
C VAL A 64 -7.07 -6.20 9.84
N ARG A 65 -7.96 -6.80 10.64
CA ARG A 65 -9.00 -6.02 11.34
C ARG A 65 -8.53 -5.58 12.72
N SER A 66 -8.33 -4.28 12.87
CA SER A 66 -8.45 -3.67 14.21
C SER A 66 -9.94 -3.54 14.51
N LYS A 67 -10.35 -3.60 15.78
CA LYS A 67 -11.78 -3.58 16.18
C LYS A 67 -12.60 -2.41 15.60
N ASN A 68 -11.94 -1.33 15.18
CA ASN A 68 -12.58 -0.12 14.64
C ASN A 68 -12.07 0.24 13.22
N LEU A 69 -11.32 -0.66 12.56
CA LEU A 69 -10.74 -0.42 11.25
C LEU A 69 -10.91 -1.65 10.35
N SER A 70 -11.46 -1.43 9.16
CA SER A 70 -11.33 -2.39 8.07
C SER A 70 -10.03 -2.09 7.33
N ASN A 71 -9.03 -2.97 7.43
CA ASN A 71 -7.81 -2.86 6.62
C ASN A 71 -7.81 -3.90 5.49
N GLY A 72 -6.87 -3.74 4.56
CA GLY A 72 -6.58 -4.69 3.49
C GLY A 72 -5.13 -4.59 3.04
N LEU A 73 -4.61 -5.67 2.47
CA LEU A 73 -3.24 -5.75 1.98
C LEU A 73 -3.26 -6.27 0.54
N PHE A 74 -2.64 -5.52 -0.35
CA PHE A 74 -2.42 -5.91 -1.73
C PHE A 74 -0.93 -6.13 -1.97
N VAL A 75 -0.58 -7.25 -2.59
CA VAL A 75 0.80 -7.58 -2.97
C VAL A 75 0.87 -7.89 -4.44
N LEU A 76 2.06 -7.88 -5.03
CA LEU A 76 2.23 -8.34 -6.40
C LEU A 76 1.86 -9.83 -6.48
N LYS A 77 1.19 -10.24 -7.56
CA LYS A 77 0.87 -11.65 -7.83
C LYS A 77 2.10 -12.55 -7.84
N THR A 78 3.27 -12.01 -8.20
CA THR A 78 4.56 -12.72 -8.15
C THR A 78 5.02 -12.99 -6.72
N ASP A 79 4.68 -12.10 -5.79
CA ASP A 79 5.15 -12.15 -4.40
C ASP A 79 4.10 -12.84 -3.51
N PHE A 80 2.96 -13.26 -4.09
CA PHE A 80 1.83 -13.78 -3.34
C PHE A 80 2.16 -15.08 -2.59
N SER A 81 2.81 -16.06 -3.25
CA SER A 81 3.17 -17.33 -2.59
C SER A 81 4.11 -17.08 -1.41
N ASP A 82 5.15 -16.28 -1.62
CA ASP A 82 6.14 -15.95 -0.58
C ASP A 82 5.49 -15.24 0.62
N VAL A 83 4.55 -14.34 0.36
CA VAL A 83 3.75 -13.68 1.41
C VAL A 83 2.83 -14.68 2.10
N MET A 84 2.19 -15.63 1.40
CA MET A 84 1.35 -16.62 2.06
C MET A 84 2.16 -17.60 2.94
N ASP A 85 3.32 -18.01 2.46
CA ASP A 85 4.24 -18.89 3.18
C ASP A 85 4.84 -18.18 4.40
N GLY A 86 5.29 -16.93 4.24
CA GLY A 86 5.81 -16.13 5.35
C GLY A 86 4.76 -15.84 6.42
N LEU A 87 3.50 -15.61 6.05
CA LEU A 87 2.41 -15.37 7.01
C LEU A 87 2.14 -16.62 7.84
N SER A 88 2.17 -17.78 7.20
CA SER A 88 1.99 -19.08 7.85
C SER A 88 3.12 -19.38 8.83
N ASN A 89 4.30 -18.80 8.61
CA ASN A 89 5.50 -18.97 9.44
C ASN A 89 5.80 -17.78 10.37
N LEU A 90 4.93 -16.76 10.44
CA LEU A 90 5.12 -15.50 11.21
C LEU A 90 6.40 -14.71 10.85
N ASP A 91 6.96 -14.91 9.67
CA ASP A 91 8.28 -14.41 9.27
C ASP A 91 8.21 -13.44 8.08
N ILE A 92 7.32 -12.45 8.15
CA ILE A 92 7.23 -11.43 7.10
C ILE A 92 7.76 -10.09 7.58
N GLU A 93 8.90 -9.76 7.02
CA GLU A 93 9.38 -8.40 6.94
C GLU A 93 8.83 -7.73 5.67
N TYR A 94 7.78 -6.92 5.77
CA TYR A 94 7.23 -6.16 4.62
C TYR A 94 8.27 -5.31 3.88
N SER A 95 9.41 -5.02 4.53
CA SER A 95 10.58 -4.37 3.93
C SER A 95 11.28 -5.17 2.83
N THR A 96 11.01 -6.47 2.70
CA THR A 96 11.58 -7.32 1.64
C THR A 96 10.75 -7.28 0.35
N LEU A 97 9.48 -6.86 0.43
CA LEU A 97 8.59 -6.79 -0.73
C LEU A 97 8.98 -5.64 -1.66
N SER A 98 9.01 -5.92 -2.96
CA SER A 98 9.36 -4.91 -3.96
C SER A 98 8.30 -3.80 -4.05
N LYS A 99 7.02 -4.19 -3.98
CA LYS A 99 5.85 -3.32 -3.97
C LYS A 99 4.72 -3.97 -3.18
N TYR A 100 3.99 -3.17 -2.43
CA TYR A 100 2.76 -3.60 -1.76
C TYR A 100 1.88 -2.39 -1.52
N ALA A 101 0.58 -2.61 -1.31
CA ALA A 101 -0.35 -1.56 -0.97
C ALA A 101 -1.17 -1.96 0.26
N ARG A 102 -1.52 -0.97 1.07
CA ARG A 102 -2.38 -1.14 2.23
C ARG A 102 -3.56 -0.20 2.11
N ILE A 103 -4.68 -0.63 2.65
CA ILE A 103 -5.84 0.21 2.87
C ILE A 103 -6.21 0.18 4.35
N GLN A 104 -6.70 1.30 4.84
CA GLN A 104 -7.26 1.47 6.16
C GLN A 104 -8.52 2.32 6.05
N ILE A 105 -9.64 1.73 6.46
CA ILE A 105 -10.94 2.38 6.50
C ILE A 105 -11.36 2.47 7.95
N GLN A 106 -11.67 3.67 8.42
CA GLN A 106 -12.16 3.85 9.78
C GLN A 106 -13.66 3.54 9.82
N GLU A 107 -14.06 2.60 10.68
CA GLU A 107 -15.45 2.18 10.78
C GLU A 107 -16.31 3.23 11.50
N ASP A 108 -15.76 3.85 12.55
CA ASP A 108 -16.49 4.65 13.54
C ASP A 108 -16.40 6.18 13.38
N ILE A 109 -16.03 6.72 12.21
CA ILE A 109 -16.04 8.19 12.07
C ILE A 109 -17.48 8.72 11.94
N VAL A 110 -17.75 9.77 12.71
CA VAL A 110 -18.75 10.82 12.45
C VAL A 110 -18.74 11.15 10.95
N LYS A 111 -19.92 11.32 10.35
CA LYS A 111 -20.09 11.72 8.95
C LYS A 111 -19.10 12.83 8.58
N LEU A 112 -18.20 12.54 7.64
CA LEU A 112 -17.20 13.47 7.16
C LEU A 112 -17.79 14.26 6.00
N ASP A 113 -18.30 15.46 6.24
CA ASP A 113 -18.71 16.31 5.13
C ASP A 113 -17.50 16.88 4.36
N ASN A 114 -17.76 17.55 3.24
CA ASN A 114 -16.73 18.16 2.41
C ASN A 114 -15.90 19.23 3.17
N VAL A 115 -16.48 19.89 4.17
CA VAL A 115 -15.80 20.92 4.96
C VAL A 115 -14.79 20.27 5.90
N ALA A 116 -15.20 19.21 6.59
CA ALA A 116 -14.34 18.41 7.45
C ALA A 116 -13.23 17.71 6.66
N PHE A 117 -13.55 17.14 5.49
CA PHE A 117 -12.52 16.56 4.61
C PHE A 117 -11.49 17.61 4.18
N LYS A 118 -11.95 18.79 3.73
CA LYS A 118 -11.05 19.90 3.37
C LYS A 118 -10.15 20.30 4.54
N ALA A 119 -10.67 20.37 5.77
CA ALA A 119 -9.87 20.70 6.94
C ALA A 119 -8.79 19.66 7.23
N ILE A 120 -9.07 18.36 7.02
CA ILE A 120 -8.07 17.29 7.12
C ILE A 120 -7.00 17.45 6.04
N VAL A 121 -7.40 17.71 4.80
CA VAL A 121 -6.48 17.94 3.68
C VAL A 121 -5.59 19.16 3.93
N ASP A 122 -6.13 20.26 4.44
CA ASP A 122 -5.36 21.48 4.72
C ASP A 122 -4.33 21.27 5.85
N LYS A 123 -4.68 20.49 6.88
CA LYS A 123 -3.72 20.05 7.92
C LYS A 123 -2.60 19.21 7.31
N ALA A 124 -2.93 18.21 6.49
CA ALA A 124 -1.93 17.38 5.84
C ALA A 124 -1.00 18.20 4.94
N LYS A 125 -1.54 19.17 4.17
CA LYS A 125 -0.74 20.10 3.36
C LYS A 125 0.26 20.90 4.18
N ALA A 126 -0.15 21.39 5.35
CA ALA A 126 0.73 22.11 6.26
C ALA A 126 1.87 21.21 6.78
N GLU A 127 1.56 19.97 7.17
CA GLU A 127 2.55 19.00 7.67
C GLU A 127 3.55 18.55 6.59
N VAL A 128 3.08 18.30 5.36
CA VAL A 128 3.96 17.80 4.29
C VAL A 128 4.76 18.91 3.61
N GLY A 129 4.55 20.17 4.02
CA GLY A 129 5.17 21.34 3.40
C GLY A 129 4.71 21.54 1.96
N ASP A 130 3.41 21.43 1.70
CA ASP A 130 2.78 21.79 0.42
C ASP A 130 2.65 23.32 0.30
N SER A 131 3.77 24.03 0.46
CA SER A 131 3.88 25.47 0.23
C SER A 131 4.08 25.76 -1.25
N PHE A 132 3.13 25.33 -2.10
CA PHE A 132 3.05 25.80 -3.49
C PHE A 132 1.97 26.85 -3.64
N ALA A 133 2.40 28.11 -3.52
CA ALA A 133 1.74 29.22 -4.16
C ALA A 133 1.79 29.00 -5.69
N THR A 134 0.61 28.78 -6.29
CA THR A 134 0.20 29.22 -7.65
C THR A 134 1.04 28.90 -8.89
N ASN A 135 2.20 28.22 -8.82
CA ASN A 135 3.05 28.02 -9.99
C ASN A 135 2.96 26.61 -10.60
N ARG A 136 2.79 26.61 -11.92
CA ARG A 136 2.60 25.51 -12.89
C ARG A 136 3.76 24.49 -12.97
N VAL A 137 4.38 24.11 -11.86
CA VAL A 137 5.40 23.05 -11.87
C VAL A 137 4.70 21.71 -11.66
N GLU A 138 4.88 20.79 -12.59
CA GLU A 138 4.37 19.42 -12.50
C GLU A 138 4.85 18.77 -11.18
N PRO A 139 3.96 18.18 -10.37
CA PRO A 139 4.31 17.54 -9.11
C PRO A 139 5.47 16.53 -9.23
N GLU A 140 5.58 15.86 -10.38
CA GLU A 140 6.66 14.91 -10.70
C GLU A 140 8.05 15.57 -10.67
N LYS A 141 8.20 16.73 -11.32
CA LYS A 141 9.47 17.46 -11.39
C LYS A 141 9.92 17.91 -10.00
N MET A 142 8.97 18.35 -9.17
CA MET A 142 9.23 18.75 -7.79
C MET A 142 9.65 17.56 -6.94
N LEU A 143 9.00 16.42 -7.10
CA LEU A 143 9.30 15.22 -6.34
C LEU A 143 10.67 14.63 -6.72
N ILE A 144 11.00 14.56 -8.01
CA ILE A 144 12.36 14.17 -8.47
C ILE A 144 13.41 15.15 -7.96
N LYS A 145 13.13 16.47 -8.01
CA LYS A 145 14.05 17.49 -7.49
C LYS A 145 14.28 17.35 -5.99
N ARG A 146 13.23 17.11 -5.21
CA ARG A 146 13.31 16.87 -3.77
C ARG A 146 14.15 15.63 -3.49
N VAL A 147 13.86 14.49 -4.11
CA VAL A 147 14.65 13.25 -3.89
C VAL A 147 16.11 13.40 -4.32
N LYS A 148 16.42 14.14 -5.39
CA LYS A 148 17.81 14.47 -5.75
C LYS A 148 18.51 15.34 -4.72
N ALA A 149 17.77 16.24 -4.07
CA ALA A 149 18.30 17.10 -3.00
C ALA A 149 18.45 16.34 -1.68
N LEU A 150 17.71 15.24 -1.50
CA LEU A 150 17.97 14.28 -0.45
C LEU A 150 19.25 13.54 -0.82
N ASP A 151 20.35 13.84 -0.13
CA ASP A 151 21.55 13.03 -0.21
C ASP A 151 21.24 11.66 0.39
N LEU A 152 20.75 10.74 -0.46
CA LEU A 152 20.32 9.40 -0.07
C LEU A 152 21.47 8.53 0.44
N LYS A 153 22.73 8.99 0.34
CA LYS A 153 23.87 8.31 0.95
C LYS A 153 24.19 8.85 2.34
N SER A 154 23.55 9.94 2.76
CA SER A 154 23.78 10.58 4.04
C SER A 154 23.19 9.78 5.20
N SER A 155 23.99 9.60 6.25
CA SER A 155 23.53 9.09 7.55
C SER A 155 22.44 9.97 8.18
N ASN A 156 22.37 11.24 7.80
CA ASN A 156 21.55 12.27 8.44
C ASN A 156 20.11 12.35 7.91
N LEU A 157 19.75 11.50 6.94
CA LEU A 157 18.35 11.42 6.50
C LEU A 157 17.48 10.92 7.67
N GLN A 158 16.44 11.69 8.01
CA GLN A 158 15.44 11.26 8.98
C GLN A 158 14.80 9.95 8.53
N THR A 159 14.34 9.13 9.49
CA THR A 159 13.66 7.85 9.22
C THR A 159 12.49 7.99 8.24
N ARG A 160 11.84 9.17 8.23
CA ARG A 160 10.80 9.54 7.27
C ARG A 160 11.06 10.95 6.77
N THR A 161 11.05 11.14 5.46
CA THR A 161 11.23 12.43 4.82
C THR A 161 10.08 12.67 3.86
N SER A 162 9.32 13.76 4.05
CA SER A 162 8.23 14.14 3.13
C SER A 162 8.78 14.43 1.73
N LEU A 163 8.16 13.84 0.72
CA LEU A 163 8.40 14.16 -0.69
C LEU A 163 7.42 15.21 -1.21
N GLY A 164 6.40 15.55 -0.43
CA GLY A 164 5.35 16.52 -0.79
C GLY A 164 4.18 15.88 -1.52
N ARG A 165 3.31 16.74 -2.05
CA ARG A 165 2.10 16.34 -2.75
C ARG A 165 2.40 15.54 -4.03
N LEU A 166 1.66 14.45 -4.22
CA LEU A 166 1.58 13.67 -5.47
C LEU A 166 0.47 14.22 -6.37
N PHE A 167 -0.72 14.44 -5.80
CA PHE A 167 -1.88 15.02 -6.49
C PHE A 167 -2.86 15.64 -5.48
N SER A 168 -3.80 16.46 -5.94
CA SER A 168 -4.90 17.00 -5.14
C SER A 168 -6.16 17.13 -5.99
N LYS A 169 -7.26 16.55 -5.52
CA LYS A 169 -8.61 16.54 -6.11
C LYS A 169 -9.62 16.93 -5.02
N PRO A 170 -10.87 17.29 -5.38
CA PRO A 170 -11.91 17.62 -4.39
C PRO A 170 -12.13 16.53 -3.35
N ASP A 171 -12.13 15.26 -3.79
CA ASP A 171 -12.44 14.09 -2.96
C ASP A 171 -11.23 13.19 -2.69
N ALA A 172 -10.01 13.61 -3.07
CA ALA A 172 -8.81 12.83 -2.83
C ALA A 172 -7.54 13.70 -2.76
N TYR A 173 -6.66 13.40 -1.82
CA TYR A 173 -5.37 14.07 -1.67
C TYR A 173 -4.27 13.05 -1.43
N GLY A 174 -3.23 13.10 -2.26
CA GLY A 174 -2.09 12.19 -2.19
C GLY A 174 -0.78 12.90 -1.92
N TYR A 175 0.07 12.34 -1.05
CA TYR A 175 1.43 12.84 -0.80
C TYR A 175 2.44 11.70 -0.67
N GLY A 176 3.69 11.98 -1.00
CA GLY A 176 4.79 11.02 -0.99
C GLY A 176 5.64 11.17 0.27
N VAL A 177 6.20 10.06 0.73
CA VAL A 177 7.22 10.01 1.79
C VAL A 177 8.31 9.04 1.38
N LEU A 178 9.55 9.39 1.68
CA LEU A 178 10.69 8.51 1.62
C LEU A 178 10.98 7.99 3.03
N ILE A 179 11.08 6.67 3.16
CA ILE A 179 11.29 5.96 4.41
C ILE A 179 12.64 5.27 4.34
N LYS A 180 13.51 5.56 5.31
CA LYS A 180 14.78 4.85 5.49
C LYS A 180 14.51 3.58 6.28
N VAL A 181 14.78 2.43 5.68
CA VAL A 181 14.62 1.13 6.32
C VAL A 181 15.97 0.70 6.87
N LYS A 182 15.98 0.22 8.11
CA LYS A 182 17.19 -0.34 8.69
C LYS A 182 17.50 -1.66 7.98
N PRO A 183 18.78 -1.99 7.73
CA PRO A 183 19.16 -3.36 7.38
C PRO A 183 18.47 -4.36 8.32
N GLY A 184 17.92 -5.44 7.77
CA GLY A 184 17.38 -6.53 8.57
C GLY A 184 18.47 -7.11 9.49
N ASN A 185 18.06 -7.85 10.52
CA ASN A 185 18.96 -8.44 11.53
C ASN A 185 19.78 -9.63 11.02
N ASP A 186 20.01 -9.76 9.70
CA ASP A 186 20.81 -10.83 9.13
C ASP A 186 22.29 -10.66 9.52
N PRO A 187 22.87 -11.56 10.35
CA PRO A 187 24.27 -11.48 10.79
C PRO A 187 25.28 -11.58 9.64
N SER A 188 24.86 -12.06 8.46
CA SER A 188 25.70 -12.17 7.27
C SER A 188 25.82 -10.85 6.47
N HIS A 189 24.98 -9.84 6.78
CA HIS A 189 24.90 -8.56 6.06
C HIS A 189 25.43 -7.37 6.88
N THR A 190 26.59 -7.51 7.51
CA THR A 190 27.24 -6.48 8.36
C THR A 190 27.68 -5.18 7.66
N LYS A 191 27.36 -4.98 6.36
CA LYS A 191 27.65 -3.75 5.60
C LYS A 191 26.61 -3.43 4.50
N SER A 192 25.33 -3.77 4.66
CA SER A 192 24.35 -3.37 3.63
C SER A 192 24.05 -1.86 3.73
N GLU A 193 24.17 -1.13 2.61
CA GLU A 193 23.69 0.24 2.50
C GLU A 193 22.22 0.34 2.94
N PRO A 194 21.79 1.45 3.55
CA PRO A 194 20.39 1.63 3.93
C PRO A 194 19.48 1.46 2.71
N SER A 195 18.47 0.62 2.82
CA SER A 195 17.43 0.50 1.81
C SER A 195 16.38 1.58 2.01
N TYR A 196 15.85 2.10 0.92
CA TYR A 196 14.85 3.14 0.92
C TYR A 196 13.55 2.62 0.35
N ILE A 197 12.44 2.96 0.99
CA ILE A 197 11.09 2.72 0.50
C ILE A 197 10.45 4.08 0.25
N VAL A 198 9.79 4.22 -0.89
CA VAL A 198 8.88 5.34 -1.13
C VAL A 198 7.45 4.89 -0.89
N ALA A 199 6.67 5.78 -0.30
CA ALA A 199 5.30 5.54 0.08
C ALA A 199 4.41 6.68 -0.42
N GLY A 200 3.33 6.35 -1.12
CA GLY A 200 2.26 7.24 -1.54
C GLY A 200 1.10 7.09 -0.57
N PHE A 201 0.86 8.11 0.23
CA PHE A 201 -0.22 8.20 1.19
C PHE A 201 -1.38 8.93 0.55
N THR A 202 -2.57 8.35 0.58
CA THR A 202 -3.78 9.00 0.06
C THR A 202 -4.85 9.05 1.11
N MET A 203 -5.54 10.18 1.17
CA MET A 203 -6.82 10.36 1.84
C MET A 203 -7.89 10.51 0.78
N ILE A 204 -8.88 9.62 0.78
CA ILE A 204 -9.98 9.59 -0.19
C ILE A 204 -11.30 9.76 0.58
N HIS A 205 -12.16 10.65 0.08
CA HIS A 205 -13.48 10.91 0.61
C HIS A 205 -14.54 10.18 -0.23
N VAL A 206 -15.24 9.23 0.38
CA VAL A 206 -16.30 8.46 -0.27
C VAL A 206 -17.49 8.38 0.68
N ASN A 207 -18.67 8.84 0.25
CA ASN A 207 -19.93 8.69 0.99
C ASN A 207 -19.80 9.07 2.48
N GLU A 208 -19.24 10.25 2.77
CA GLU A 208 -19.02 10.78 4.13
C GLU A 208 -18.02 9.97 4.97
N LYS A 209 -17.18 9.13 4.34
CA LYS A 209 -16.15 8.31 4.99
C LYS A 209 -14.76 8.65 4.47
N LEU A 210 -13.77 8.56 5.37
CA LEU A 210 -12.36 8.68 5.05
C LEU A 210 -11.75 7.30 4.79
N ILE A 211 -11.18 7.14 3.61
CA ILE A 211 -10.38 5.97 3.23
C ILE A 211 -8.92 6.41 3.14
N SER A 212 -8.06 5.75 3.91
CA SER A 212 -6.61 5.94 3.83
C SER A 212 -5.99 4.81 3.03
N THR A 213 -5.30 5.15 1.93
CA THR A 213 -4.53 4.17 1.16
C THR A 213 -3.05 4.48 1.22
N TYR A 214 -2.24 3.42 1.12
CA TYR A 214 -0.81 3.48 1.22
C TYR A 214 -0.21 2.60 0.14
N LEU A 215 0.52 3.18 -0.82
CA LEU A 215 1.22 2.43 -1.85
C LEU A 215 2.72 2.49 -1.58
N TYR A 216 3.38 1.35 -1.45
CA TYR A 216 4.80 1.24 -1.13
C TYR A 216 5.57 0.65 -2.30
N ALA A 217 6.79 1.14 -2.49
CA ALA A 217 7.77 0.53 -3.38
C ALA A 217 9.19 0.75 -2.88
N LYS A 218 10.06 -0.24 -3.10
CA LYS A 218 11.50 -0.05 -2.96
C LYS A 218 11.97 1.06 -3.91
N TYR A 219 12.73 2.01 -3.39
CA TYR A 219 13.26 3.12 -4.16
C TYR A 219 14.49 2.69 -4.96
N GLU A 220 14.36 2.70 -6.28
CA GLU A 220 15.43 2.33 -7.23
C GLU A 220 15.81 3.49 -8.16
N GLY A 221 15.09 4.61 -8.08
CA GLY A 221 15.37 5.80 -8.85
C GLY A 221 14.11 6.57 -9.25
N LYS A 222 14.24 7.39 -10.29
CA LYS A 222 13.16 8.27 -10.77
C LYS A 222 11.94 7.49 -11.25
N ASP A 223 12.12 6.32 -11.85
CA ASP A 223 11.00 5.58 -12.39
C ASP A 223 10.11 4.99 -11.30
N THR A 224 10.69 4.65 -10.12
CA THR A 224 9.90 4.31 -8.93
C THR A 224 8.99 5.47 -8.53
N LEU A 225 9.50 6.70 -8.58
CA LEU A 225 8.76 7.91 -8.20
C LEU A 225 7.62 8.23 -9.18
N LYS A 226 7.88 8.09 -10.47
CA LYS A 226 6.85 8.26 -11.52
C LYS A 226 5.76 7.21 -11.37
N TRP A 227 6.16 5.96 -11.19
CA TRP A 227 5.23 4.87 -10.94
C TRP A 227 4.39 5.13 -9.69
N LEU A 228 5.02 5.59 -8.60
CA LEU A 228 4.33 5.88 -7.34
C LEU A 228 3.27 6.96 -7.53
N GLN A 229 3.64 8.11 -8.11
CA GLN A 229 2.70 9.21 -8.34
C GLN A 229 1.52 8.75 -9.20
N LYS A 230 1.81 8.14 -10.36
CA LYS A 230 0.78 7.70 -11.31
C LYS A 230 -0.14 6.65 -10.70
N THR A 231 0.42 5.60 -10.10
CA THR A 231 -0.37 4.48 -9.56
C THR A 231 -1.19 4.93 -8.36
N THR A 232 -0.67 5.83 -7.52
CA THR A 232 -1.43 6.37 -6.38
C THR A 232 -2.63 7.18 -6.87
N GLU A 233 -2.43 8.03 -7.88
CA GLU A 233 -3.52 8.82 -8.48
C GLU A 233 -4.55 7.95 -9.19
N ASP A 234 -4.11 7.05 -10.07
CA ASP A 234 -4.98 6.14 -10.83
C ASP A 234 -5.80 5.25 -9.89
N TRP A 235 -5.18 4.73 -8.81
CA TRP A 235 -5.87 3.89 -7.84
C TRP A 235 -6.94 4.66 -7.07
N SER A 236 -6.66 5.93 -6.75
CA SER A 236 -7.63 6.80 -6.08
C SER A 236 -8.83 7.09 -6.98
N ASP A 237 -8.59 7.33 -8.27
CA ASP A 237 -9.67 7.51 -9.25
C ASP A 237 -10.50 6.23 -9.41
N ALA A 238 -9.85 5.06 -9.40
CA ALA A 238 -10.53 3.78 -9.49
C ALA A 238 -11.42 3.52 -8.25
N ILE A 239 -10.94 3.84 -7.05
CA ILE A 239 -11.73 3.77 -5.81
C ILE A 239 -12.92 4.73 -5.87
N LEU A 240 -12.69 6.00 -6.21
CA LEU A 240 -13.76 6.99 -6.33
C LEU A 240 -14.81 6.54 -7.36
N LYS A 241 -14.38 6.03 -8.52
CA LYS A 241 -15.29 5.54 -9.58
C LYS A 241 -16.12 4.34 -9.13
N ALA A 242 -15.55 3.44 -8.32
CA ALA A 242 -16.24 2.24 -7.86
C ALA A 242 -17.31 2.51 -6.78
N ASN A 243 -17.34 3.71 -6.19
CA ASN A 243 -18.23 4.05 -5.07
C ASN A 243 -19.08 5.31 -5.31
N LYS A 244 -19.17 5.75 -6.57
CA LYS A 244 -20.07 6.84 -7.00
C LYS A 244 -21.47 6.32 -7.31
#